data_AF-A0A4V2TTR8-F1
#
_entry.id   AF-A0A4V2TTR8-F1
#
_cell.length_a   1.000
_cell.length_b   1.000
_cell.length_c   1.000
_cell.angle_alpha   90.00
_cell.angle_beta   90.00
_cell.angle_gamma   90.00
#
_symmetry.space_group_name_H-M   'P 1'
#
loop_
_entity.id
_entity.type
_entity.pdbx_description
1 polymer ?
#
loop_
_entity_poly.entity_id
_entity_poly.type
_entity_poly.pdbx_seq_one_letter_code
_entity_poly.pdbx_strand_id
1 'polypeptide(L)'
;MLLFAFTIAQAQTVDDKAKAYYQEAQKAFERRNYKQTIDYCKQVTDLLKNTNARIELLRIKSYYELGEYAKVKASIKTFTNLQASAELKNETLEYLVKVEKAEKAAEDKRLAEQRKLEQERIAKEQKIAEEKRQKEQVERERLDHERSLKAEEQRREESGLLLAGKWKGVNKAYSTRGTIEREYEDIHTIIIGEKGNIINLSNIEGYVFPYGGIEAKLVSEQDDKKIYTGSKRVRYEGKYSIECTYNKKDKTLKYVLTKKNGSSVLEHYGTFKIQY
;
A
#
# COMPACT_ATOMS: atom_id res chain seq x y z
N MET A 1 95.98 -16.71 -28.06
CA MET A 1 95.39 -15.46 -27.53
C MET A 1 94.26 -15.88 -26.60
N LEU A 2 94.52 -15.92 -25.28
CA LEU A 2 93.56 -16.36 -24.26
C LEU A 2 92.97 -15.09 -23.62
N LEU A 3 91.74 -14.73 -24.01
CA LEU A 3 90.98 -13.63 -23.44
C LEU A 3 90.13 -14.18 -22.30
N PHE A 4 90.65 -14.05 -21.07
CA PHE A 4 89.86 -14.24 -19.85
C PHE A 4 88.91 -13.05 -19.69
N ALA A 5 87.65 -13.23 -20.07
CA ALA A 5 86.58 -12.31 -19.73
C ALA A 5 86.26 -12.48 -18.23
N PHE A 6 86.81 -11.61 -17.40
CA PHE A 6 86.35 -11.42 -16.02
C PHE A 6 84.95 -10.80 -16.06
N THR A 7 83.92 -11.63 -16.03
CA THR A 7 82.57 -11.18 -15.69
C THR A 7 82.55 -10.84 -14.21
N ILE A 8 82.58 -9.54 -13.90
CA ILE A 8 82.40 -9.01 -12.54
C ILE A 8 80.93 -9.24 -12.17
N ALA A 9 80.62 -10.40 -11.62
CA ALA A 9 79.38 -10.63 -10.91
C ALA A 9 79.46 -9.82 -9.61
N GLN A 10 78.84 -8.65 -9.56
CA GLN A 10 78.66 -7.94 -8.30
C GLN A 10 77.75 -8.79 -7.41
N ALA A 11 78.34 -9.41 -6.39
CA ALA A 11 77.61 -10.04 -5.31
C ALA A 11 76.85 -8.94 -4.55
N GLN A 12 75.60 -8.65 -4.96
CA GLN A 12 74.71 -7.81 -4.16
C GLN A 12 74.57 -8.44 -2.77
N THR A 13 74.91 -7.67 -1.75
CA THR A 13 74.76 -8.13 -0.38
C THR A 13 73.27 -8.29 -0.04
N VAL A 14 72.96 -9.09 0.98
CA VAL A 14 71.58 -9.22 1.49
C VAL A 14 71.03 -7.86 1.90
N ASP A 15 71.88 -7.00 2.45
CA ASP A 15 71.54 -5.65 2.89
C ASP A 15 71.19 -4.73 1.71
N ASP A 16 71.92 -4.79 0.59
CA ASP A 16 71.61 -4.02 -0.61
C ASP A 16 70.24 -4.39 -1.18
N LYS A 17 69.92 -5.70 -1.22
CA LYS A 17 68.62 -6.19 -1.65
C LYS A 17 67.50 -5.75 -0.72
N ALA A 18 67.70 -5.85 0.60
CA ALA A 18 66.73 -5.41 1.59
C ALA A 18 66.47 -3.89 1.49
N LYS A 19 67.52 -3.10 1.26
CA LYS A 19 67.40 -1.65 1.03
C LYS A 19 66.61 -1.34 -0.24
N ALA A 20 66.87 -2.05 -1.34
CA ALA A 20 66.12 -1.89 -2.58
C ALA A 20 64.62 -2.22 -2.39
N TYR A 21 64.30 -3.34 -1.74
CA TYR A 21 62.91 -3.68 -1.44
C TYR A 21 62.22 -2.66 -0.53
N TYR A 22 62.92 -2.12 0.46
CA TYR A 22 62.35 -1.08 1.31
C TYR A 22 62.03 0.19 0.52
N GLN A 23 62.90 0.60 -0.42
CA GLN A 23 62.63 1.73 -1.31
C GLN A 23 61.42 1.47 -2.21
N GLU A 24 61.29 0.26 -2.76
CA GLU A 24 60.10 -0.11 -3.55
C GLU A 24 58.82 -0.15 -2.68
N ALA A 25 58.92 -0.54 -1.41
CA ALA A 25 57.80 -0.44 -0.46
C ALA A 25 57.32 1.00 -0.28
N GLN A 26 58.26 1.95 -0.13
CA GLN A 26 57.94 3.38 0.00
C GLN A 26 57.27 3.92 -1.28
N LYS A 27 57.83 3.62 -2.45
CA LYS A 27 57.22 4.00 -3.74
C LYS A 27 55.83 3.39 -3.93
N ALA A 28 55.65 2.12 -3.57
CA ALA A 28 54.35 1.47 -3.62
C ALA A 28 53.34 2.16 -2.70
N PHE A 29 53.79 2.60 -1.52
CA PHE A 29 52.94 3.31 -0.56
C PHE A 29 52.50 4.67 -1.10
N GLU A 30 53.44 5.44 -1.67
CA GLU A 30 53.16 6.73 -2.33
C GLU A 30 52.17 6.58 -3.50
N ARG A 31 52.24 5.46 -4.22
CA ARG A 31 51.31 5.08 -5.28
C ARG A 31 49.98 4.50 -4.76
N ARG A 32 49.75 4.52 -3.44
CA ARG A 32 48.57 3.93 -2.76
C ARG A 32 48.39 2.43 -3.00
N ASN A 33 49.44 1.72 -3.40
CA ASN A 33 49.43 0.27 -3.54
C ASN A 33 49.83 -0.40 -2.22
N TYR A 34 48.95 -0.30 -1.23
CA TYR A 34 49.22 -0.72 0.14
C TYR A 34 49.48 -2.23 0.29
N LYS A 35 48.83 -3.07 -0.54
CA LYS A 35 49.08 -4.52 -0.57
C LYS A 35 50.52 -4.80 -1.00
N GLN A 36 50.97 -4.17 -2.09
CA GLN A 36 52.33 -4.32 -2.58
C GLN A 36 53.36 -3.73 -1.60
N THR A 37 53.04 -2.63 -0.91
CA THR A 37 53.86 -2.12 0.20
C THR A 37 54.09 -3.19 1.26
N ILE A 38 53.04 -3.88 1.69
CA ILE A 38 53.12 -4.93 2.72
C ILE A 38 53.97 -6.11 2.22
N ASP A 39 53.81 -6.52 0.96
CA ASP A 39 54.59 -7.60 0.36
C ASP A 39 56.07 -7.25 0.29
N TYR A 40 56.43 -6.02 -0.09
CA TYR A 40 57.83 -5.58 -0.06
C TYR A 40 58.36 -5.49 1.36
N CYS A 41 57.60 -4.95 2.32
CA CYS A 41 58.00 -4.95 3.73
C CYS A 41 58.24 -6.38 4.25
N LYS A 42 57.43 -7.36 3.84
CA LYS A 42 57.64 -8.78 4.16
C LYS A 42 58.96 -9.29 3.56
N GLN A 43 59.24 -9.01 2.28
CA GLN A 43 60.50 -9.40 1.64
C GLN A 43 61.73 -8.81 2.37
N VAL A 44 61.65 -7.56 2.84
CA VAL A 44 62.71 -6.95 3.65
C VAL A 44 62.93 -7.73 4.96
N THR A 45 61.86 -8.04 5.69
CA THR A 45 61.94 -8.81 6.94
C THR A 45 62.42 -10.24 6.71
N ASP A 46 62.01 -10.87 5.61
CA ASP A 46 62.41 -12.24 5.26
C ASP A 46 63.90 -12.32 4.88
N LEU A 47 64.46 -11.27 4.26
CA LEU A 47 65.88 -11.17 3.95
C LEU A 47 66.73 -10.92 5.20
N LEU A 48 66.34 -9.93 6.01
CA LEU A 48 67.09 -9.51 7.19
C LEU A 48 66.86 -10.41 8.42
N LYS A 49 65.86 -11.30 8.36
CA LYS A 49 65.38 -12.13 9.48
C LYS A 49 65.00 -11.34 10.73
N ASN A 50 64.76 -10.04 10.56
CA ASN A 50 64.38 -9.11 11.60
C ASN A 50 63.57 -7.95 11.01
N THR A 51 62.88 -7.19 11.87
CA THR A 51 62.15 -5.98 11.51
C THR A 51 62.68 -4.79 12.31
N ASN A 52 62.28 -3.58 11.89
CA ASN A 52 62.59 -2.36 12.62
C ASN A 52 61.37 -1.43 12.63
N ALA A 53 61.44 -0.38 13.45
CA ALA A 53 60.34 0.55 13.66
C ALA A 53 59.83 1.20 12.36
N ARG A 54 60.71 1.47 11.39
CA ARG A 54 60.30 2.11 10.12
C ARG A 54 59.50 1.16 9.22
N ILE A 55 59.95 -0.09 9.12
CA ILE A 55 59.25 -1.14 8.36
C ILE A 55 57.88 -1.39 8.99
N GLU A 56 57.83 -1.50 10.33
CA GLU A 56 56.58 -1.80 11.02
C GLU A 56 55.60 -0.62 10.96
N LEU A 57 56.08 0.62 11.10
CA LEU A 57 55.23 1.80 10.87
C LEU A 57 54.67 1.83 9.44
N LEU A 58 55.47 1.49 8.42
CA LEU A 58 54.97 1.46 7.04
C LEU A 58 53.87 0.39 6.85
N ARG A 59 53.97 -0.76 7.54
CA ARG A 59 52.88 -1.75 7.59
C ARG A 59 51.65 -1.21 8.29
N ILE A 60 51.81 -0.55 9.45
CA ILE A 60 50.71 0.07 10.21
C ILE A 60 49.92 1.03 9.32
N LYS A 61 50.62 1.93 8.63
CA LYS A 61 50.01 2.86 7.67
C LYS A 61 49.25 2.12 6.58
N SER A 62 49.88 1.11 5.98
CA SER A 62 49.30 0.34 4.88
C SER A 62 48.06 -0.45 5.31
N TYR A 63 48.09 -1.10 6.48
CA TYR A 63 46.94 -1.81 7.03
C TYR A 63 45.78 -0.87 7.38
N TYR A 64 46.09 0.33 7.87
CA TYR A 64 45.07 1.33 8.17
C TYR A 64 44.32 1.77 6.91
N GLU A 65 45.04 2.08 5.84
CA GLU A 65 44.45 2.48 4.56
C GLU A 65 43.64 1.35 3.90
N LEU A 66 43.98 0.08 4.19
CA LEU A 66 43.20 -1.08 3.76
C LEU A 66 41.98 -1.39 4.65
N GLY A 67 41.78 -0.65 5.75
CA GLY A 67 40.71 -0.92 6.72
C GLY A 67 40.96 -2.19 7.56
N GLU A 68 42.18 -2.75 7.55
CA GLU A 68 42.53 -3.97 8.26
C GLU A 68 42.93 -3.67 9.72
N TYR A 69 42.00 -3.10 10.49
CA TYR A 69 42.24 -2.57 11.84
C TYR A 69 42.77 -3.61 12.85
N ALA A 70 42.38 -4.87 12.70
CA ALA A 70 42.94 -5.96 13.51
C ALA A 70 44.46 -6.12 13.29
N LYS A 71 44.91 -6.00 12.03
CA LYS A 71 46.33 -6.07 11.70
C LYS A 71 47.07 -4.82 12.12
N VAL A 72 46.43 -3.65 12.06
CA VAL A 72 46.99 -2.40 12.62
C VAL A 72 47.32 -2.58 14.10
N LYS A 73 46.37 -3.05 14.92
CA LYS A 73 46.58 -3.29 16.36
C LYS A 73 47.68 -4.31 16.62
N ALA A 74 47.74 -5.39 15.85
CA ALA A 74 48.80 -6.39 15.95
C ALA A 74 50.18 -5.79 15.62
N SER A 75 50.29 -5.02 14.55
CA SER A 75 51.52 -4.33 14.17
C SER A 75 51.94 -3.24 15.16
N ILE A 76 50.99 -2.51 15.77
CA ILE A 76 51.28 -1.57 16.86
C ILE A 76 51.90 -2.32 18.04
N LYS A 77 51.34 -3.48 18.43
CA LYS A 77 51.91 -4.32 19.50
C LYS A 77 53.33 -4.83 19.15
N THR A 78 53.59 -5.15 17.89
CA THR A 78 54.96 -5.49 17.45
C THR A 78 55.86 -4.27 17.54
N PHE A 79 55.39 -3.10 17.10
CA PHE A 79 56.14 -1.84 17.10
C PHE A 79 56.56 -1.42 18.51
N THR A 80 55.72 -1.61 19.55
CA THR A 80 56.08 -1.23 20.93
C THR A 80 57.30 -1.98 21.49
N ASN A 81 57.64 -3.13 20.91
CA ASN A 81 58.81 -3.92 21.30
C ASN A 81 60.09 -3.52 20.54
N LEU A 82 59.99 -2.59 19.58
CA LEU A 82 61.11 -2.15 18.75
C LEU A 82 61.73 -0.87 19.30
N GLN A 83 63.04 -0.71 19.08
CA GLN A 83 63.70 0.57 19.34
C GLN A 83 63.25 1.58 18.27
N ALA A 84 62.53 2.61 18.71
CA ALA A 84 61.97 3.65 17.86
C ALA A 84 62.24 5.05 18.45
N SER A 85 62.43 6.03 17.57
CA SER A 85 62.52 7.43 17.98
C SER A 85 61.18 7.94 18.50
N ALA A 86 61.19 9.06 19.23
CA ALA A 86 59.97 9.66 19.77
C ALA A 86 58.97 10.02 18.68
N GLU A 87 59.46 10.49 17.52
CA GLU A 87 58.64 10.87 16.37
C GLU A 87 57.87 9.66 15.83
N LEU A 88 58.55 8.52 15.63
CA LEU A 88 57.91 7.30 15.13
C LEU A 88 56.90 6.73 16.14
N LYS A 89 57.17 6.85 17.45
CA LYS A 89 56.24 6.44 18.50
C LYS A 89 54.97 7.30 18.47
N ASN A 90 55.12 8.61 18.41
CA ASN A 90 54.00 9.54 18.36
C ASN A 90 53.14 9.30 17.11
N GLU A 91 53.76 9.14 15.96
CA GLU A 91 53.06 8.83 14.71
C GLU A 91 52.33 7.49 14.80
N THR A 92 52.94 6.45 15.38
CA THR A 92 52.30 5.15 15.57
C THR A 92 51.07 5.23 16.49
N LEU A 93 51.17 5.98 17.60
CA LEU A 93 50.06 6.17 18.54
C LEU A 93 48.89 6.92 17.91
N GLU A 94 49.14 7.82 16.96
CA GLU A 94 48.07 8.47 16.20
C GLU A 94 47.19 7.45 15.46
N TYR A 95 47.79 6.40 14.90
CA TYR A 95 47.05 5.31 14.24
C TYR A 95 46.20 4.50 15.21
N LEU A 96 46.61 4.34 16.47
CA LEU A 96 45.78 3.69 17.50
C LEU A 96 44.47 4.46 17.69
N VAL A 97 44.58 5.78 17.92
CA VAL A 97 43.42 6.66 18.11
C VAL A 97 42.53 6.69 16.86
N LYS A 98 43.15 6.72 15.67
CA LYS A 98 42.42 6.68 14.39
C LYS A 98 41.62 5.38 14.23
N VAL A 99 42.20 4.24 14.60
CA VAL A 99 41.49 2.94 14.57
C VAL A 99 40.33 2.92 15.55
N GLU A 100 40.54 3.33 16.80
CA GLU A 100 39.46 3.37 17.80
C GLU A 100 38.29 4.24 17.37
N LYS A 101 38.57 5.41 16.78
CA LYS A 101 37.54 6.29 16.21
C LYS A 101 36.79 5.62 15.06
N ALA A 102 37.50 4.94 14.16
CA ALA A 102 36.90 4.26 13.02
C ALA A 102 36.00 3.10 13.45
N GLU A 103 36.46 2.28 14.40
CA GLU A 103 35.66 1.18 14.96
C GLU A 103 34.42 1.70 15.69
N LYS A 104 34.56 2.74 16.49
CA LYS A 104 33.41 3.36 17.18
C LYS A 104 32.38 3.90 16.20
N ALA A 105 32.82 4.61 15.15
CA ALA A 105 31.92 5.13 14.13
C ALA A 105 31.19 4.00 13.36
N ALA A 106 31.88 2.89 13.07
CA ALA A 106 31.27 1.72 12.44
C ALA A 106 30.22 1.07 13.37
N GLU A 107 30.52 0.95 14.66
CA GLU A 107 29.60 0.40 15.65
C GLU A 107 28.37 1.31 15.86
N ASP A 108 28.57 2.62 15.96
CA ASP A 108 27.49 3.59 16.09
C ASP A 108 26.54 3.53 14.88
N LYS A 109 27.09 3.38 13.66
CA LYS A 109 26.30 3.20 12.45
C LYS A 109 25.49 1.91 12.48
N ARG A 110 26.10 0.80 12.91
CA ARG A 110 25.42 -0.50 13.05
C ARG A 110 24.27 -0.42 14.05
N LEU A 111 24.50 0.22 15.19
CA LEU A 111 23.49 0.41 16.22
C LEU A 111 22.34 1.31 15.73
N ALA A 112 22.64 2.38 15.00
CA ALA A 112 21.62 3.24 14.41
C ALA A 112 20.74 2.48 13.39
N GLU A 113 21.34 1.63 12.56
CA GLU A 113 20.62 0.80 11.60
C GLU A 113 19.72 -0.22 12.30
N GLN A 114 20.21 -0.90 13.33
CA GLN A 114 19.41 -1.82 14.15
C GLN A 114 18.22 -1.12 14.80
N ARG A 115 18.43 0.09 15.37
CA ARG A 115 17.34 0.88 15.97
C ARG A 115 16.29 1.26 14.94
N LYS A 116 16.70 1.63 13.72
CA LYS A 116 15.77 1.97 12.63
C LYS A 116 14.93 0.75 12.23
N LEU A 117 15.57 -0.41 12.05
CA LEU A 117 14.87 -1.65 11.71
C LEU A 117 13.87 -2.05 12.80
N GLU A 118 14.24 -1.92 14.07
CA GLU A 118 13.34 -2.24 15.18
C GLU A 118 12.16 -1.26 15.25
N GLN A 119 12.39 0.03 15.03
CA GLN A 119 11.31 1.02 14.93
C GLN A 119 10.35 0.72 13.79
N GLU A 120 10.86 0.32 12.62
CA GLU A 120 10.03 -0.08 11.48
C GLU A 120 9.19 -1.33 11.79
N ARG A 121 9.76 -2.30 12.51
CA ARG A 121 9.01 -3.48 12.96
C ARG A 121 7.89 -3.11 13.92
N ILE A 122 8.18 -2.31 14.95
CA ILE A 122 7.18 -1.85 15.92
C ILE A 122 6.07 -1.05 15.22
N ALA A 123 6.43 -0.13 14.32
CA ALA A 123 5.44 0.65 13.56
C ALA A 123 4.54 -0.24 12.69
N LYS A 124 5.11 -1.28 12.06
CA LYS A 124 4.33 -2.26 11.29
C LYS A 124 3.39 -3.07 12.17
N GLU A 125 3.85 -3.54 13.33
CA GLU A 125 3.04 -4.27 14.29
C GLU A 125 1.89 -3.40 14.83
N GLN A 126 2.16 -2.13 15.16
CA GLN A 126 1.13 -1.18 15.57
C GLN A 126 0.08 -0.95 14.47
N LYS A 127 0.51 -0.81 13.21
CA LYS A 127 -0.40 -0.66 12.08
C LYS A 127 -1.30 -1.90 11.90
N ILE A 128 -0.73 -3.10 12.00
CA ILE A 128 -1.49 -4.35 11.91
C ILE A 128 -2.48 -4.48 13.07
N ALA A 129 -2.06 -4.14 14.29
CA ALA A 129 -2.94 -4.16 15.46
C ALA A 129 -4.09 -3.16 15.30
N GLU A 130 -3.80 -1.97 14.79
CA GLU A 130 -4.81 -0.94 14.51
C GLU A 130 -5.80 -1.37 13.42
N GLU A 131 -5.31 -1.90 12.30
CA GLU A 131 -6.15 -2.45 11.24
C GLU A 131 -7.06 -3.59 11.76
N LYS A 132 -6.55 -4.42 12.68
CA LYS A 132 -7.35 -5.48 13.31
C LYS A 132 -8.45 -4.89 14.21
N ARG A 133 -8.13 -3.88 15.03
CA ARG A 133 -9.13 -3.17 15.87
C ARG A 133 -10.21 -2.53 15.02
N GLN A 134 -9.85 -1.89 13.92
CA GLN A 134 -10.80 -1.27 13.00
C GLN A 134 -11.72 -2.31 12.34
N LYS A 135 -11.16 -3.44 11.88
CA LYS A 135 -11.96 -4.53 11.32
C LYS A 135 -12.94 -5.12 12.33
N GLU A 136 -12.49 -5.35 13.56
CA GLU A 136 -13.35 -5.85 14.65
C GLU A 136 -14.46 -4.85 15.00
N GLN A 137 -14.17 -3.55 15.00
CA GLN A 137 -15.18 -2.51 15.25
C GLN A 137 -16.25 -2.48 14.14
N VAL A 138 -15.82 -2.46 12.88
CA VAL A 138 -16.74 -2.48 11.73
C VAL A 138 -17.61 -3.75 11.72
N GLU A 139 -17.03 -4.90 12.08
CA GLU A 139 -17.78 -6.14 12.17
C GLU A 139 -18.81 -6.12 13.31
N ARG A 140 -18.47 -5.56 14.47
CA ARG A 140 -19.43 -5.35 15.58
C ARG A 140 -20.58 -4.43 15.17
N GLU A 141 -20.27 -3.29 14.57
CA GLU A 141 -21.29 -2.34 14.09
C GLU A 141 -22.22 -2.99 13.06
N ARG A 142 -21.69 -3.83 12.17
CA ARG A 142 -22.48 -4.61 11.22
C ARG A 142 -23.42 -5.60 11.92
N LEU A 143 -22.93 -6.33 12.92
CA LEU A 143 -23.73 -7.30 13.69
C LEU A 143 -24.81 -6.61 14.51
N ASP A 144 -24.51 -5.48 15.13
CA ASP A 144 -25.49 -4.70 15.89
C ASP A 144 -26.56 -4.10 14.98
N HIS A 145 -26.18 -3.62 13.79
CA HIS A 145 -27.13 -3.18 12.77
C HIS A 145 -28.06 -4.32 12.32
N GLU A 146 -27.51 -5.50 12.01
CA GLU A 146 -28.30 -6.68 11.62
C GLU A 146 -29.28 -7.11 12.73
N ARG A 147 -28.85 -7.10 14.00
CA ARG A 147 -29.71 -7.39 15.15
C ARG A 147 -30.85 -6.38 15.27
N SER A 148 -30.56 -5.10 15.06
CA SER A 148 -31.56 -4.04 15.12
C SER A 148 -32.64 -4.20 14.02
N LEU A 149 -32.23 -4.57 12.80
CA LEU A 149 -33.16 -4.85 11.70
C LEU A 149 -34.06 -6.04 12.01
N LYS A 150 -33.51 -7.17 12.49
CA LYS A 150 -34.29 -8.35 12.88
C LYS A 150 -35.29 -8.03 14.00
N ALA A 151 -34.89 -7.23 14.98
CA ALA A 151 -35.78 -6.80 16.06
C ALA A 151 -36.88 -5.82 15.58
N GLU A 152 -36.62 -5.01 14.55
CA GLU A 152 -37.66 -4.18 13.94
C GLU A 152 -38.64 -5.02 13.10
N GLU A 153 -38.14 -5.99 12.33
CA GLU A 153 -38.98 -6.93 11.57
C GLU A 153 -39.92 -7.71 12.49
N GLN A 154 -39.41 -8.29 13.58
CA GLN A 154 -40.24 -8.97 14.59
C GLN A 154 -41.32 -8.05 15.17
N ARG A 155 -40.99 -6.79 15.51
CA ARG A 155 -41.97 -5.82 16.00
C ARG A 155 -43.04 -5.48 14.95
N ARG A 156 -42.68 -5.43 13.67
CA ARG A 156 -43.65 -5.23 12.57
C ARG A 156 -44.57 -6.43 12.41
N GLU A 157 -44.04 -7.64 12.48
CA GLU A 157 -44.84 -8.88 12.43
C GLU A 157 -45.81 -8.98 13.61
N GLU A 158 -45.35 -8.74 14.84
CA GLU A 158 -46.18 -8.72 16.05
C GLU A 158 -47.28 -7.64 15.95
N SER A 159 -46.94 -6.43 15.49
CA SER A 159 -47.91 -5.35 15.27
C SER A 159 -48.94 -5.71 14.19
N GLY A 160 -48.50 -6.34 13.09
CA GLY A 160 -49.37 -6.86 12.03
C GLY A 160 -50.35 -7.93 12.54
N LEU A 161 -49.88 -8.85 13.37
CA LEU A 161 -50.70 -9.88 14.02
C LEU A 161 -51.72 -9.28 15.00
N LEU A 162 -51.33 -8.25 15.78
CA LEU A 162 -52.23 -7.53 16.69
C LEU A 162 -53.34 -6.79 15.91
N LEU A 163 -53.02 -6.19 14.77
CA LEU A 163 -53.99 -5.55 13.89
C LEU A 163 -54.94 -6.57 13.25
N ALA A 164 -54.43 -7.71 12.79
CA ALA A 164 -55.23 -8.81 12.25
C ALA A 164 -56.18 -9.43 13.30
N GLY A 165 -55.72 -9.55 14.55
CA GLY A 165 -56.53 -10.01 15.68
C GLY A 165 -57.66 -9.03 16.04
N LYS A 166 -57.39 -7.71 16.05
CA LYS A 166 -58.42 -6.68 16.25
C LYS A 166 -59.45 -6.66 15.12
N TRP A 167 -59.06 -6.87 13.87
CA TRP A 167 -59.99 -6.98 12.74
C TRP A 167 -60.94 -8.18 12.84
N LYS A 168 -60.49 -9.33 13.38
CA LYS A 168 -61.39 -10.48 13.63
C LYS A 168 -62.40 -10.23 14.76
N GLY A 169 -62.10 -9.35 15.71
CA GLY A 169 -63.02 -8.92 16.76
C GLY A 169 -64.12 -7.96 16.28
N VAL A 170 -63.80 -7.09 15.31
CA VAL A 170 -64.76 -6.12 14.75
C VAL A 170 -65.74 -6.78 13.78
N ASN A 171 -65.33 -7.83 13.06
CA ASN A 171 -66.21 -8.57 12.15
C ASN A 171 -67.28 -9.45 12.83
N LYS A 172 -67.22 -9.63 14.16
CA LYS A 172 -68.27 -10.35 14.90
C LYS A 172 -69.43 -9.45 15.37
N ALA A 173 -69.31 -8.14 15.22
CA ALA A 173 -70.32 -7.17 15.67
C ALA A 173 -71.17 -6.55 14.54
N TYR A 174 -70.90 -6.86 13.27
CA TYR A 174 -71.72 -6.42 12.14
C TYR A 174 -72.06 -7.61 11.22
N SER A 175 -72.87 -8.52 11.76
CA SER A 175 -73.58 -9.54 10.97
C SER A 175 -75.06 -9.18 10.93
N THR A 176 -75.39 -8.00 10.41
CA THR A 176 -76.75 -7.68 9.98
C THR A 176 -76.70 -6.66 8.86
N ARG A 177 -77.12 -7.11 7.67
CA ARG A 177 -77.48 -6.34 6.46
C ARG A 177 -76.41 -5.47 5.82
N GLY A 178 -76.01 -5.90 4.63
CA GLY A 178 -75.35 -5.05 3.65
C GLY A 178 -74.44 -5.87 2.77
N THR A 179 -75.00 -6.46 1.71
CA THR A 179 -74.23 -6.91 0.55
C THR A 179 -73.50 -5.68 0.02
N ILE A 180 -72.21 -5.57 0.32
CA ILE A 180 -71.31 -4.67 -0.39
C ILE A 180 -70.52 -5.59 -1.31
N GLU A 181 -71.01 -5.74 -2.54
CA GLU A 181 -70.19 -6.16 -3.66
C GLU A 181 -69.00 -5.20 -3.74
N ARG A 182 -67.82 -5.67 -3.35
CA ARG A 182 -66.58 -5.04 -3.80
C ARG A 182 -66.27 -5.66 -5.16
N GLU A 183 -66.65 -4.93 -6.20
CA GLU A 183 -66.05 -5.09 -7.52
C GLU A 183 -64.53 -4.93 -7.35
N TYR A 184 -63.79 -6.02 -7.56
CA TYR A 184 -62.40 -5.92 -7.97
C TYR A 184 -62.45 -5.55 -9.45
N GLU A 185 -62.30 -4.26 -9.76
CA GLU A 185 -62.00 -3.85 -11.14
C GLU A 185 -60.58 -4.34 -11.47
N ASP A 186 -60.51 -5.47 -12.17
CA ASP A 186 -59.34 -5.87 -12.95
C ASP A 186 -59.00 -4.72 -13.89
N ILE A 187 -57.87 -4.04 -13.66
CA ILE A 187 -57.41 -2.97 -14.54
C ILE A 187 -57.06 -3.59 -15.88
N HIS A 188 -57.93 -3.33 -16.85
CA HIS A 188 -57.81 -3.79 -18.23
C HIS A 188 -56.57 -3.19 -18.90
N THR A 189 -55.87 -4.06 -19.62
CA THR A 189 -54.84 -3.77 -20.62
C THR A 189 -55.29 -2.68 -21.59
N ILE A 190 -54.48 -1.63 -21.75
CA ILE A 190 -54.67 -0.64 -22.82
C ILE A 190 -53.82 -1.05 -24.02
N ILE A 191 -54.50 -1.42 -25.11
CA ILE A 191 -53.93 -1.58 -26.46
C ILE A 191 -54.15 -0.26 -27.20
N ILE A 192 -53.10 0.38 -27.73
CA ILE A 192 -53.21 1.34 -28.84
C ILE A 192 -52.03 1.12 -29.80
N GLY A 193 -52.36 0.90 -31.07
CA GLY A 193 -51.43 0.65 -32.16
C GLY A 193 -51.09 1.86 -33.03
N GLU A 194 -50.01 1.67 -33.78
CA GLU A 194 -49.54 2.30 -35.04
C GLU A 194 -49.58 3.84 -35.19
N LYS A 195 -48.43 4.49 -34.98
CA LYS A 195 -47.43 4.77 -36.04
C LYS A 195 -46.22 5.52 -35.46
N GLY A 196 -45.03 4.94 -35.64
CA GLY A 196 -43.74 5.62 -35.48
C GLY A 196 -42.89 5.13 -34.32
N ASN A 197 -42.34 3.91 -34.44
CA ASN A 197 -41.22 3.33 -33.68
C ASN A 197 -41.12 3.74 -32.19
N ILE A 198 -41.95 3.12 -31.38
CA ILE A 198 -41.88 3.14 -29.91
C ILE A 198 -41.28 1.80 -29.46
N ILE A 199 -40.25 1.86 -28.59
CA ILE A 199 -39.69 0.67 -27.93
C ILE A 199 -40.79 0.06 -27.06
N ASN A 200 -41.13 -1.20 -27.32
CA ASN A 200 -42.10 -1.97 -26.56
C ASN A 200 -41.63 -2.10 -25.10
N LEU A 201 -42.25 -1.35 -24.18
CA LEU A 201 -42.05 -1.47 -22.73
C LEU A 201 -43.19 -2.31 -22.17
N SER A 202 -43.18 -3.61 -22.45
CA SER A 202 -44.22 -4.54 -22.00
C SER A 202 -44.20 -4.81 -20.48
N ASN A 203 -43.20 -4.33 -19.73
CA ASN A 203 -43.07 -4.57 -18.29
C ASN A 203 -42.65 -3.31 -17.52
N ILE A 204 -43.60 -2.40 -17.25
CA ILE A 204 -43.43 -1.41 -16.18
C ILE A 204 -44.14 -1.96 -14.94
N GLU A 205 -43.39 -2.53 -14.00
CA GLU A 205 -43.90 -2.79 -12.65
C GLU A 205 -43.96 -1.46 -11.89
N GLY A 206 -45.14 -0.84 -11.85
CA GLY A 206 -45.40 0.34 -11.04
C GLY A 206 -46.18 -0.05 -9.78
N TYR A 207 -45.59 0.17 -8.61
CA TYR A 207 -46.32 0.08 -7.34
C TYR A 207 -46.85 1.46 -6.96
N VAL A 208 -48.18 1.61 -6.90
CA VAL A 208 -48.84 2.80 -6.34
C VAL A 208 -49.06 2.54 -4.86
N PHE A 209 -48.27 3.18 -4.01
CA PHE A 209 -48.46 3.11 -2.57
C PHE A 209 -49.67 3.96 -2.14
N PRO A 210 -50.41 3.57 -1.09
CA PRO A 210 -51.59 4.29 -0.60
C PRO A 210 -51.32 5.72 -0.10
N TYR A 211 -50.05 6.16 -0.10
CA TYR A 211 -49.62 7.53 0.23
C TYR A 211 -48.87 8.23 -0.91
N GLY A 212 -49.31 8.01 -2.15
CA GLY A 212 -49.08 8.92 -3.28
C GLY A 212 -47.61 9.09 -3.69
N GLY A 213 -46.87 8.01 -3.87
CA GLY A 213 -45.53 8.04 -4.48
C GLY A 213 -45.49 7.13 -5.71
N ILE A 214 -44.92 7.63 -6.81
CA ILE A 214 -44.65 6.82 -8.01
C ILE A 214 -43.19 6.41 -7.99
N GLU A 215 -42.92 5.10 -8.03
CA GLU A 215 -41.60 4.55 -8.34
C GLU A 215 -41.69 3.90 -9.72
N ALA A 216 -41.04 4.51 -10.71
CA ALA A 216 -40.96 3.94 -12.06
C ALA A 216 -39.63 3.21 -12.21
N LYS A 217 -39.68 1.90 -12.41
CA LYS A 217 -38.53 1.10 -12.86
C LYS A 217 -38.67 0.85 -14.34
N LEU A 218 -37.68 1.28 -15.10
CA LEU A 218 -37.60 0.96 -16.52
C LEU A 218 -36.88 -0.39 -16.65
N VAL A 219 -37.61 -1.43 -17.04
CA VAL A 219 -37.01 -2.72 -17.41
C VAL A 219 -36.95 -2.76 -18.93
N SER A 220 -35.75 -2.59 -19.49
CA SER A 220 -35.50 -2.79 -20.92
C SER A 220 -34.98 -4.20 -21.11
N GLU A 221 -35.74 -5.05 -21.81
CA GLU A 221 -35.25 -6.33 -22.32
C GLU A 221 -34.68 -6.10 -23.72
N GLN A 222 -33.37 -5.86 -23.78
CA GLN A 222 -32.64 -5.91 -25.04
C GLN A 222 -31.25 -6.51 -24.76
N ASP A 223 -30.92 -7.61 -25.44
CA ASP A 223 -29.62 -8.30 -25.40
C ASP A 223 -29.18 -8.82 -24.02
N ASP A 224 -30.04 -9.56 -23.31
CA ASP A 224 -29.71 -10.34 -22.08
C ASP A 224 -29.02 -9.56 -20.93
N LYS A 225 -29.11 -8.22 -20.92
CA LYS A 225 -28.57 -7.38 -19.85
C LYS A 225 -29.65 -6.54 -19.19
N LYS A 226 -29.91 -6.81 -17.91
CA LYS A 226 -30.75 -5.98 -17.04
C LYS A 226 -29.99 -4.70 -16.70
N ILE A 227 -30.49 -3.55 -17.13
CA ILE A 227 -29.91 -2.24 -16.82
C ILE A 227 -30.78 -1.58 -15.74
N TYR A 228 -30.16 -1.21 -14.62
CA TYR A 228 -30.82 -0.58 -13.49
C TYR A 228 -30.68 0.93 -13.58
N THR A 229 -31.79 1.66 -13.73
CA THR A 229 -31.78 3.12 -13.73
C THR A 229 -32.53 3.66 -12.52
N GLY A 230 -31.89 4.61 -11.82
CA GLY A 230 -32.25 5.07 -10.47
C GLY A 230 -33.72 5.50 -10.28
N SER A 231 -34.19 5.30 -9.04
CA SER A 231 -35.52 5.67 -8.57
C SER A 231 -35.55 7.11 -8.08
N LYS A 232 -36.56 7.90 -8.48
CA LYS A 232 -36.87 9.19 -7.85
C LYS A 232 -38.28 9.13 -7.30
N ARG A 233 -38.41 9.24 -5.97
CA ARG A 233 -39.72 9.40 -5.32
C ARG A 233 -40.17 10.83 -5.49
N VAL A 234 -41.35 11.00 -6.06
CA VAL A 234 -42.05 12.28 -6.03
C VAL A 234 -43.45 12.01 -5.47
N ARG A 235 -43.84 12.81 -4.48
CA ARG A 235 -45.11 12.64 -3.77
C ARG A 235 -46.18 13.43 -4.52
N TYR A 236 -47.19 12.73 -5.05
CA TYR A 236 -48.34 13.33 -5.72
C TYR A 236 -49.63 12.69 -5.20
N GLU A 237 -50.61 13.52 -4.84
CA GLU A 237 -51.94 13.05 -4.41
C GLU A 237 -52.92 13.07 -5.61
N GLY A 238 -53.58 11.94 -5.89
CA GLY A 238 -54.62 11.79 -6.93
C GLY A 238 -54.32 10.74 -8.01
N LYS A 239 -55.28 10.53 -8.94
CA LYS A 239 -55.11 9.69 -10.14
C LYS A 239 -54.40 10.50 -11.24
N TYR A 240 -53.31 9.96 -11.78
CA TYR A 240 -52.54 10.56 -12.88
C TYR A 240 -52.40 9.55 -14.02
N SER A 241 -52.37 10.06 -15.25
CA SER A 241 -51.85 9.31 -16.41
C SER A 241 -50.40 9.72 -16.66
N ILE A 242 -49.56 8.79 -17.08
CA ILE A 242 -48.13 9.01 -17.30
C ILE A 242 -47.80 8.65 -18.74
N GLU A 243 -47.23 9.59 -19.48
CA GLU A 243 -46.65 9.34 -20.79
C GLU A 243 -45.13 9.49 -20.71
N CYS A 244 -44.39 8.52 -21.24
CA CYS A 244 -42.93 8.49 -21.21
C CYS A 244 -42.37 8.41 -22.63
N THR A 245 -41.29 9.13 -22.90
CA THR A 245 -40.57 9.09 -24.18
C THR A 245 -39.07 8.99 -23.94
N TYR A 246 -38.44 7.95 -24.49
CA TYR A 246 -37.00 7.73 -24.39
C TYR A 246 -36.27 8.26 -25.63
N ASN A 247 -35.25 9.09 -25.41
CA ASN A 247 -34.33 9.54 -26.45
C ASN A 247 -33.00 8.76 -26.33
N LYS A 248 -32.77 7.86 -27.29
CA LYS A 248 -31.58 7.00 -27.34
C LYS A 248 -30.28 7.78 -27.59
N LYS A 249 -30.33 8.89 -28.35
CA LYS A 249 -29.15 9.69 -28.70
C LYS A 249 -28.56 10.37 -27.48
N ASP A 250 -29.43 10.93 -26.64
CA ASP A 250 -29.02 11.73 -25.47
C ASP A 250 -29.12 10.94 -24.16
N LYS A 251 -29.49 9.65 -24.23
CA LYS A 251 -29.72 8.76 -23.09
C LYS A 251 -30.64 9.40 -22.04
N THR A 252 -31.71 10.06 -22.48
CA THR A 252 -32.67 10.73 -21.59
C THR A 252 -34.07 10.14 -21.69
N LEU A 253 -34.73 10.01 -20.54
CA LEU A 253 -36.14 9.66 -20.44
C LEU A 253 -36.93 10.91 -20.05
N LYS A 254 -37.84 11.35 -20.90
CA LYS A 254 -38.80 12.42 -20.59
C LYS A 254 -40.11 11.80 -20.15
N TYR A 255 -40.78 12.42 -19.18
CA TYR A 255 -42.11 12.00 -18.76
C TYR A 255 -43.04 13.21 -18.59
N VAL A 256 -44.33 12.97 -18.84
CA VAL A 256 -45.43 13.90 -18.62
C VAL A 256 -46.43 13.22 -17.69
N LEU A 257 -46.71 13.84 -16.54
CA LEU A 257 -47.78 13.42 -15.64
C LEU A 257 -48.99 14.31 -15.89
N THR A 258 -50.12 13.72 -16.28
CA THR A 258 -51.34 14.45 -16.57
C THR A 258 -52.44 14.07 -15.58
N LYS A 259 -52.92 15.05 -14.82
CA LYS A 259 -54.08 14.93 -13.94
C LYS A 259 -55.28 15.62 -14.56
N LYS A 260 -56.35 14.87 -14.83
CA LYS A 260 -57.66 15.43 -15.20
C LYS A 260 -58.50 15.63 -13.95
N ASN A 261 -58.80 16.89 -13.62
CA ASN A 261 -59.75 17.27 -12.58
C ASN A 261 -60.91 18.02 -13.24
N GLY A 262 -61.93 17.28 -13.70
CA GLY A 262 -63.04 17.86 -14.47
C GLY A 262 -62.55 18.44 -15.81
N SER A 263 -62.84 19.71 -16.08
CA SER A 263 -62.43 20.41 -17.31
C SER A 263 -60.97 20.91 -17.31
N SER A 264 -60.26 20.76 -16.19
CA SER A 264 -58.90 21.26 -16.02
C SER A 264 -57.87 20.14 -16.11
N VAL A 265 -56.83 20.37 -16.92
CA VAL A 265 -55.71 19.44 -17.11
C VAL A 265 -54.46 20.04 -16.48
N LEU A 266 -53.87 19.34 -15.50
CA LEU A 266 -52.59 19.73 -14.89
C LEU A 266 -51.50 18.80 -15.41
N GLU A 267 -50.48 19.38 -16.05
CA GLU A 267 -49.36 18.62 -16.62
C GLU A 267 -48.06 18.93 -15.87
N HIS A 268 -47.32 17.89 -15.52
CA HIS A 268 -45.99 18.02 -14.92
C HIS A 268 -44.94 17.31 -15.77
N TYR A 269 -43.87 18.03 -16.10
CA TYR A 269 -42.82 17.57 -16.99
C TYR A 269 -41.53 17.30 -16.22
N GLY A 270 -40.87 16.18 -16.53
CA GLY A 270 -39.55 15.88 -15.98
C GLY A 270 -38.66 15.13 -16.95
N THR A 271 -37.37 15.11 -16.65
CA THR A 271 -36.35 14.42 -17.46
C THR A 271 -35.35 13.72 -16.56
N PHE A 272 -35.04 12.47 -16.88
CA PHE A 272 -33.98 11.68 -16.26
C PHE A 272 -32.86 11.44 -17.26
N LYS A 273 -31.61 11.57 -16.81
CA LYS A 273 -30.43 11.08 -17.56
C LYS A 273 -30.14 9.65 -17.11
N ILE A 274 -30.03 8.75 -18.08
CA ILE A 274 -29.70 7.34 -17.84
C ILE A 274 -28.18 7.18 -17.94
N GLN A 275 -27.56 6.78 -16.83
CA GLN A 275 -26.17 6.32 -16.80
C GLN A 275 -26.17 4.80 -16.88
N TYR A 276 -25.28 4.27 -17.73
CA TYR A 276 -25.08 2.84 -17.98
C TYR A 276 -23.95 2.33 -17.09
#